data_AF-X6P9Z3-F1
#
_entry.id   AF-X6P9Z3-F1
#
_cell.length_a   1.000
_cell.length_b   1.000
_cell.length_c   1.000
_cell.angle_alpha   90.00
_cell.angle_beta   90.00
_cell.angle_gamma   90.00
#
_symmetry.space_group_name_H-M   'P 1'
#
loop_
_entity.id
_entity.type
_entity.pdbx_description
1 polymer ?
#
loop_
_entity_poly.entity_id
_entity_poly.type
_entity_poly.pdbx_seq_one_letter_code
_entity_poly.pdbx_strand_id
1 'polypeptide(L)'
;MTTMMITTLKKVGLRQGVLNKRPIWNITPCVLSRRFRQPDTYQVILDEQHQRIQYKKRLKGQQGALLKTIPSPESQHERSLLQKMESDKEILQYLKKTSSQNITIYSVAVKRCSELKCPNSINQIIDIVQSKHIHPNIIFYTTILHHLGMWNKFDLQKHYFQQWFEKQQDQTNDQLL
;
A
#
# COMPACT_ATOMS: atom_id res chain seq x y z
N MET A 1 -11.78 -30.08 -60.70
CA MET A 1 -11.89 -29.24 -61.91
C MET A 1 -12.01 -27.80 -61.42
N THR A 2 -11.07 -26.87 -61.59
CA THR A 2 -10.21 -26.64 -62.75
C THR A 2 -8.90 -25.96 -62.32
N THR A 3 -7.84 -26.40 -62.97
CA THR A 3 -6.42 -26.07 -63.00
C THR A 3 -6.07 -24.60 -63.32
N MET A 4 -4.97 -24.14 -62.69
CA MET A 4 -3.85 -23.31 -63.17
C MET A 4 -3.99 -22.52 -64.48
N MET A 5 -3.49 -21.28 -64.52
CA MET A 5 -2.11 -21.02 -64.99
C MET A 5 -1.66 -19.54 -64.89
N ILE A 6 -0.37 -19.43 -64.56
CA ILE A 6 0.51 -18.26 -64.54
C ILE A 6 0.89 -17.87 -65.98
N THR A 7 1.11 -16.59 -66.29
CA THR A 7 2.19 -16.19 -67.23
C THR A 7 2.76 -14.80 -66.94
N THR A 8 4.09 -14.75 -66.90
CA THR A 8 4.99 -13.59 -66.85
C THR A 8 5.41 -13.14 -68.25
N LEU A 9 5.69 -11.84 -68.47
CA LEU A 9 6.65 -11.36 -69.49
C LEU A 9 6.93 -9.84 -69.26
N LYS A 10 8.09 -9.40 -68.74
CA LYS A 10 9.43 -9.14 -69.35
C LYS A 10 9.54 -7.96 -70.35
N LYS A 11 10.32 -6.97 -69.90
CA LYS A 11 11.43 -6.23 -70.57
C LYS A 11 11.19 -5.08 -71.59
N VAL A 12 11.84 -3.96 -71.23
CA VAL A 12 12.80 -3.13 -72.01
C VAL A 12 12.26 -2.05 -72.96
N GLY A 13 12.83 -0.85 -72.84
CA GLY A 13 13.03 0.04 -74.00
C GLY A 13 13.20 1.53 -73.68
N LEU A 14 14.43 1.97 -73.45
CA LEU A 14 14.86 3.37 -73.47
C LEU A 14 14.54 4.07 -74.80
N ARG A 15 14.09 5.33 -74.76
CA ARG A 15 14.44 6.33 -75.78
C ARG A 15 14.67 7.71 -75.16
N GLN A 16 15.88 8.22 -75.40
CA GLN A 16 16.32 9.60 -75.19
C GLN A 16 15.58 10.55 -76.12
N GLY A 17 15.15 11.70 -75.59
CA GLY A 17 14.80 12.90 -76.33
C GLY A 17 15.50 14.09 -75.68
N VAL A 18 16.31 14.79 -76.46
CA VAL A 18 17.33 15.77 -76.04
C VAL A 18 16.78 17.19 -75.98
N LEU A 19 17.17 17.89 -74.90
CA LEU A 19 17.40 19.33 -74.67
C LEU A 19 16.45 20.39 -75.27
N ASN A 20 15.91 21.24 -74.39
CA ASN A 20 15.97 22.70 -74.57
C ASN A 20 15.96 23.48 -73.22
N LYS A 21 17.13 24.04 -72.88
CA LYS A 21 17.43 25.38 -72.32
C LYS A 21 16.61 25.96 -71.14
N ARG A 22 17.22 25.90 -69.93
CA ARG A 22 17.44 26.90 -68.81
C ARG A 22 16.39 28.01 -68.52
N PRO A 23 16.20 28.49 -67.25
CA PRO A 23 17.22 28.79 -66.22
C PRO A 23 16.95 28.18 -64.82
N ILE A 24 17.94 27.61 -64.12
CA ILE A 24 18.90 28.26 -63.19
C ILE A 24 18.20 28.81 -61.92
N TRP A 25 18.19 27.94 -60.90
CA TRP A 25 18.15 28.14 -59.44
C TRP A 25 17.00 28.90 -58.79
N ASN A 26 16.08 28.12 -58.21
CA ASN A 26 15.58 28.35 -56.85
C ASN A 26 15.18 27.00 -56.22
N ILE A 27 16.18 26.13 -55.99
CA ILE A 27 16.03 25.03 -55.04
C ILE A 27 16.39 25.62 -53.68
N THR A 28 15.41 26.26 -53.06
CA THR A 28 15.45 26.45 -51.61
C THR A 28 15.45 25.05 -51.02
N PRO A 29 16.48 24.64 -50.25
CA PRO A 29 16.38 23.39 -49.53
C PRO A 29 15.23 23.58 -48.56
N CYS A 30 14.13 22.84 -48.75
CA CYS A 30 13.20 22.54 -47.68
C CYS A 30 14.01 21.75 -46.64
N VAL A 31 14.79 22.47 -45.84
CA VAL A 31 15.33 21.96 -44.60
C VAL A 31 14.09 21.58 -43.81
N LEU A 32 13.81 20.29 -43.83
CA LEU A 32 13.06 19.55 -42.83
C LEU A 32 13.61 19.98 -41.49
N SER A 33 13.12 21.13 -41.01
CA SER A 33 13.17 21.48 -39.62
C SER A 33 12.17 20.54 -38.98
N ARG A 34 12.64 19.30 -38.73
CA ARG A 34 12.37 18.63 -37.46
C ARG A 34 12.74 19.66 -36.39
N ARG A 35 11.79 20.56 -36.09
CA ARG A 35 11.71 21.14 -34.77
C ARG A 35 11.51 19.94 -33.87
N PHE A 36 12.62 19.42 -33.35
CA PHE A 36 12.62 18.69 -32.11
C PHE A 36 11.74 19.50 -31.18
N ARG A 37 10.54 18.98 -30.87
CA ARG A 37 9.79 19.43 -29.70
C ARG A 37 10.78 19.29 -28.55
N GLN A 38 11.34 20.40 -28.10
CA GLN A 38 12.01 20.39 -26.81
C GLN A 38 10.93 19.98 -25.81
N PRO A 39 11.10 18.86 -25.09
CA PRO A 39 10.16 18.52 -24.05
C PRO A 39 10.16 19.66 -23.04
N ASP A 40 8.95 20.10 -22.70
CA ASP A 40 8.71 21.19 -21.79
C ASP A 40 9.48 20.90 -20.49
N THR A 41 10.49 21.70 -20.17
CA THR A 41 11.47 21.38 -19.11
C THR A 41 10.77 21.16 -17.76
N TYR A 42 9.61 21.79 -17.59
CA TYR A 42 8.72 21.59 -16.45
C TYR A 42 8.10 20.19 -16.37
N GLN A 43 7.69 19.60 -17.50
CA GLN A 43 7.17 18.22 -17.53
C GLN A 43 8.25 17.19 -17.18
N VAL A 44 9.48 17.40 -17.66
CA VAL A 44 10.62 16.54 -17.32
C VAL A 44 10.89 16.55 -15.82
N ILE A 45 10.85 17.73 -15.18
CA ILE A 45 11.02 17.86 -13.73
C ILE A 45 9.89 17.15 -12.96
N LEU A 46 8.64 17.29 -13.39
CA LEU A 46 7.50 16.61 -12.78
C LEU A 46 7.59 15.09 -12.91
N ASP A 47 8.01 14.59 -14.07
CA ASP A 47 8.17 13.16 -14.33
C ASP A 47 9.31 12.58 -13.47
N GLU A 48 10.44 13.29 -13.35
CA GLU A 48 11.54 12.90 -12.47
C GLU A 48 11.11 12.86 -10.99
N GLN A 49 10.32 13.84 -10.54
CA GLN A 49 9.76 13.85 -9.19
C GLN A 49 8.83 12.65 -8.97
N HIS A 50 7.93 12.38 -9.93
CA HIS A 50 7.04 11.24 -9.85
C HIS A 50 7.81 9.92 -9.77
N GLN A 51 8.82 9.74 -10.62
CA GLN A 51 9.68 8.55 -10.60
C GLN A 51 10.40 8.38 -9.25
N ARG A 52 10.94 9.47 -8.66
CA ARG A 52 11.52 9.42 -7.31
C ARG A 52 10.51 9.01 -6.25
N ILE A 53 9.29 9.54 -6.29
CA ILE A 53 8.24 9.17 -5.34
C ILE A 53 7.88 7.68 -5.49
N GLN A 54 7.73 7.19 -6.71
CA GLN A 54 7.45 5.78 -6.98
C GLN A 54 8.57 4.87 -6.49
N TYR A 55 9.83 5.25 -6.74
CA TYR A 55 11.00 4.53 -6.25
C TYR A 55 11.04 4.47 -4.72
N LYS A 56 10.83 5.61 -4.04
CA LYS A 56 10.73 5.65 -2.58
C LYS A 56 9.59 4.78 -2.03
N LYS A 57 8.42 4.77 -2.70
CA LYS A 57 7.29 3.90 -2.33
C LYS A 57 7.67 2.41 -2.48
N ARG A 58 8.36 2.03 -3.55
CA ARG A 58 8.84 0.65 -3.76
C ARG A 58 9.84 0.23 -2.69
N LEU A 59 10.82 1.08 -2.37
CA LEU A 59 11.78 0.80 -1.30
C LEU A 59 11.09 0.65 0.06
N LYS A 60 10.14 1.52 0.40
CA LYS A 60 9.33 1.39 1.62
C LYS A 60 8.50 0.11 1.62
N GLY A 61 7.94 -0.29 0.47
CA GLY A 61 7.20 -1.55 0.33
C GLY A 61 8.10 -2.78 0.51
N GLN A 62 9.32 -2.75 -0.06
CA GLN A 62 10.31 -3.81 0.10
C GLN A 62 10.82 -3.90 1.55
N GLN A 63 11.15 -2.77 2.17
CA GLN A 63 11.51 -2.70 3.59
C GLN A 63 10.35 -3.17 4.46
N GLY A 64 9.11 -2.78 4.17
CA GLY A 64 7.93 -3.25 4.88
C GLY A 64 7.69 -4.76 4.73
N ALA A 65 8.06 -5.34 3.59
CA ALA A 65 8.01 -6.79 3.37
C ALA A 65 9.13 -7.53 4.12
N LEU A 66 10.34 -6.97 4.14
CA LEU A 66 11.51 -7.51 4.86
C LEU A 66 11.35 -7.37 6.39
N LEU A 67 10.73 -6.29 6.84
CA LEU A 67 10.41 -6.02 8.25
C LEU A 67 9.13 -6.73 8.71
N LYS A 68 8.54 -7.62 7.91
CA LYS A 68 7.66 -8.66 8.46
C LYS A 68 8.53 -9.63 9.25
N THR A 69 8.98 -9.14 10.41
CA THR A 69 9.69 -9.92 11.40
C THR A 69 8.79 -11.11 11.70
N ILE A 70 9.31 -12.31 11.42
CA ILE A 70 8.64 -13.53 11.87
C ILE A 70 8.43 -13.33 13.37
N PRO A 71 7.17 -13.36 13.86
CA PRO A 71 6.90 -13.13 15.27
C PRO A 71 7.76 -14.09 16.09
N SER A 72 8.32 -13.63 17.21
CA SER A 72 9.08 -14.50 18.12
C SER A 72 8.31 -15.81 18.35
N PRO A 73 8.96 -16.99 18.34
CA PRO A 73 8.30 -18.27 18.52
C PRO A 73 7.35 -18.30 19.72
N GLU A 74 7.74 -17.64 20.82
CA GLU A 74 6.92 -17.47 22.02
C GLU A 74 5.60 -16.78 21.70
N SER A 75 5.65 -15.64 20.98
CA SER A 75 4.45 -14.92 20.59
C SER A 75 3.54 -15.72 19.64
N GLN A 76 4.09 -16.64 18.84
CA GLN A 76 3.28 -17.53 17.99
C GLN A 76 2.55 -18.58 18.82
N HIS A 77 3.23 -19.15 19.82
CA HIS A 77 2.64 -20.10 20.75
C HIS A 77 1.50 -19.45 21.55
N GLU A 78 1.73 -18.27 22.13
CA GLU A 78 0.73 -17.53 22.91
C GLU A 78 -0.52 -17.19 22.08
N ARG A 79 -0.33 -16.78 20.81
CA ARG A 79 -1.45 -16.52 19.89
C ARG A 79 -2.24 -17.80 19.58
N SER A 80 -1.55 -18.90 19.36
CA SER A 80 -2.20 -20.20 19.07
C SER A 80 -2.98 -20.72 20.27
N LEU A 81 -2.47 -20.51 21.49
CA LEU A 81 -3.15 -20.85 22.73
C LEU A 81 -4.45 -20.04 22.89
N LEU A 82 -4.39 -18.72 22.69
CA LEU A 82 -5.56 -17.83 22.77
C LEU A 82 -6.67 -18.23 21.79
N GLN A 83 -6.30 -18.62 20.56
CA GLN A 83 -7.29 -19.04 19.56
C GLN A 83 -8.06 -20.31 19.94
N LYS A 84 -7.45 -21.16 20.77
CA LYS A 84 -8.08 -22.41 21.25
C LYS A 84 -8.97 -22.21 22.47
N MET A 85 -8.88 -21.06 23.16
CA MET A 85 -9.72 -20.79 24.32
C MET A 85 -11.19 -20.64 23.90
N GLU A 86 -12.08 -21.22 24.71
CA GLU A 86 -13.51 -21.30 24.40
C GLU A 86 -14.33 -20.30 25.22
N SER A 87 -13.74 -19.72 26.27
CA SER A 87 -14.39 -18.72 27.12
C SER A 87 -13.59 -17.44 27.24
N ASP A 88 -14.30 -16.32 27.29
CA ASP A 88 -13.72 -15.02 27.62
C ASP A 88 -13.08 -14.99 29.01
N LYS A 89 -13.60 -15.77 29.98
CA LYS A 89 -13.01 -15.89 31.32
C LYS A 89 -11.61 -16.50 31.28
N GLU A 90 -11.41 -17.54 30.48
CA GLU A 90 -10.10 -18.17 30.27
C GLU A 90 -9.11 -17.18 29.65
N ILE A 91 -9.56 -16.46 28.63
CA ILE A 91 -8.78 -15.41 27.96
C ILE A 91 -8.36 -14.34 28.96
N LEU A 92 -9.30 -13.80 29.73
CA LEU A 92 -9.03 -12.76 30.73
C LEU A 92 -8.09 -13.25 31.83
N GLN A 93 -8.28 -14.47 32.31
CA GLN A 93 -7.40 -15.07 33.33
C GLN A 93 -5.99 -15.26 32.78
N TYR A 94 -5.85 -15.74 31.55
CA TYR A 94 -4.57 -15.89 30.88
C TYR A 94 -3.86 -14.54 30.71
N LEU A 95 -4.57 -13.52 30.22
CA LEU A 95 -4.02 -12.18 30.06
C LEU A 95 -3.58 -11.55 31.37
N LYS A 96 -4.27 -11.82 32.49
CA LYS A 96 -3.84 -11.35 33.81
C LYS A 96 -2.55 -12.04 34.26
N LYS A 97 -2.41 -13.34 34.01
CA LYS A 97 -1.27 -14.16 34.45
C LYS A 97 -0.02 -14.03 33.56
N THR A 98 -0.18 -13.80 32.26
CA THR A 98 0.97 -13.71 31.35
C THR A 98 1.86 -12.51 31.69
N SER A 99 3.17 -12.70 31.67
CA SER A 99 4.17 -11.63 31.78
C SER A 99 4.42 -10.92 30.45
N SER A 100 3.79 -11.38 29.37
CA SER A 100 4.04 -10.85 28.03
C SER A 100 3.59 -9.40 27.88
N GLN A 101 4.54 -8.55 27.48
CA GLN A 101 4.32 -7.15 27.13
C GLN A 101 3.95 -6.95 25.65
N ASN A 102 3.86 -8.04 24.88
CA ASN A 102 3.57 -7.95 23.46
C ASN A 102 2.09 -7.61 23.22
N ILE A 103 1.83 -6.35 22.85
CA ILE A 103 0.48 -5.84 22.58
C ILE A 103 -0.30 -6.68 21.55
N THR A 104 0.39 -7.36 20.62
CA THR A 104 -0.28 -8.19 19.60
C THR A 104 -1.07 -9.34 20.21
N ILE A 105 -0.66 -9.86 21.37
CA ILE A 105 -1.40 -10.92 22.10
C ILE A 105 -2.74 -10.39 22.56
N TYR A 106 -2.76 -9.16 23.08
CA TYR A 106 -3.97 -8.49 23.50
C TYR A 106 -4.88 -8.17 22.31
N SER A 107 -4.33 -7.79 21.14
CA SER A 107 -5.11 -7.65 19.91
C SER A 107 -5.78 -8.96 19.49
N VAL A 108 -5.06 -10.09 19.59
CA VAL A 108 -5.62 -11.41 19.28
C VAL A 108 -6.70 -11.80 20.29
N ALA A 109 -6.52 -11.48 21.57
CA ALA A 109 -7.54 -11.71 22.59
C ALA A 109 -8.81 -10.90 22.35
N VAL A 110 -8.71 -9.63 21.94
CA VAL A 110 -9.87 -8.81 21.56
C VAL A 110 -10.63 -9.46 20.41
N LYS A 111 -9.91 -9.88 19.35
CA LYS A 111 -10.50 -10.59 18.21
C LYS A 111 -11.21 -11.86 18.67
N ARG A 112 -10.56 -12.67 19.51
CA ARG A 112 -11.14 -13.91 20.01
C ARG A 112 -12.38 -13.69 20.86
N CYS A 113 -12.37 -12.73 21.79
CA CYS A 113 -13.55 -12.35 22.56
C CYS A 113 -14.70 -11.88 21.67
N SER A 114 -14.40 -11.19 20.57
CA SER A 114 -15.41 -10.84 19.56
C SER A 114 -15.96 -12.08 18.85
N GLU A 115 -15.13 -13.05 18.47
CA GLU A 115 -15.59 -14.31 17.86
C GLU A 115 -16.49 -15.12 18.82
N LEU A 116 -16.17 -15.10 20.11
CA LEU A 116 -16.97 -15.72 21.19
C LEU A 116 -18.23 -14.93 21.56
N LYS A 117 -18.51 -13.80 20.88
CA LYS A 117 -19.66 -12.92 21.16
C LYS A 117 -19.67 -12.33 22.57
N CYS A 118 -18.49 -12.04 23.11
CA CYS A 118 -18.29 -11.45 24.44
C CYS A 118 -17.69 -10.02 24.35
N PRO A 119 -18.43 -9.03 23.80
CA PRO A 119 -17.89 -7.67 23.59
C PRO A 119 -17.59 -6.94 24.90
N ASN A 120 -18.24 -7.29 26.01
CA ASN A 120 -17.99 -6.66 27.32
C ASN A 120 -16.56 -6.94 27.82
N SER A 121 -15.97 -8.06 27.40
CA SER A 121 -14.62 -8.48 27.80
C SER A 121 -13.55 -7.62 27.12
N ILE A 122 -13.89 -6.90 26.05
CA ILE A 122 -12.98 -5.95 25.38
C ILE A 122 -12.55 -4.83 26.34
N ASN A 123 -13.48 -4.29 27.14
CA ASN A 123 -13.13 -3.26 28.15
C ASN A 123 -12.15 -3.79 29.18
N GLN A 124 -12.38 -5.00 29.67
CA GLN A 124 -11.49 -5.62 30.65
C GLN A 124 -10.08 -5.86 30.06
N ILE A 125 -9.99 -6.17 28.76
CA ILE A 125 -8.69 -6.28 28.09
C ILE A 125 -7.98 -4.92 28.03
N ILE A 126 -8.72 -3.84 27.76
CA ILE A 126 -8.17 -2.47 27.77
C ILE A 126 -7.65 -2.12 29.16
N ASP A 127 -8.42 -2.41 30.21
CA ASP A 127 -8.00 -2.18 31.60
C ASP A 127 -6.74 -2.97 31.96
N ILE A 128 -6.61 -4.22 31.47
CA ILE A 128 -5.41 -5.03 31.66
C ILE A 128 -4.20 -4.40 30.95
N VAL A 129 -4.36 -3.94 29.71
CA VAL A 129 -3.28 -3.28 28.95
C VAL A 129 -2.80 -2.01 29.65
N GLN A 130 -3.75 -1.19 30.14
CA GLN A 130 -3.45 0.05 30.85
C GLN A 130 -2.78 -0.22 32.21
N SER A 131 -3.30 -1.15 33.01
CA SER A 131 -2.72 -1.50 34.31
C SER A 131 -1.33 -2.13 34.22
N LYS A 132 -1.01 -2.78 33.10
CA LYS A 132 0.34 -3.28 32.81
C LYS A 132 1.27 -2.23 32.19
N HIS A 133 0.81 -1.00 32.00
CA HIS A 133 1.54 0.08 31.34
C HIS A 133 2.09 -0.32 29.95
N ILE A 134 1.37 -1.18 29.23
CA ILE A 134 1.76 -1.60 27.88
C ILE A 134 1.34 -0.49 26.91
N HIS A 135 2.30 0.07 26.18
CA HIS A 135 2.00 1.10 25.19
C HIS A 135 1.18 0.50 24.04
N PRO A 136 -0.08 0.90 23.84
CA PRO A 136 -0.87 0.34 22.76
C PRO A 136 -0.38 0.86 21.41
N ASN A 137 -0.57 0.08 20.35
CA ASN A 137 -0.20 0.46 18.99
C ASN A 137 -1.43 0.65 18.09
N ILE A 138 -1.20 1.16 16.88
CA ILE A 138 -2.28 1.39 15.92
C ILE A 138 -3.08 0.12 15.58
N ILE A 139 -2.41 -1.05 15.56
CA ILE A 139 -3.07 -2.34 15.30
C ILE A 139 -4.05 -2.67 16.41
N PHE A 140 -3.66 -2.48 17.67
CA PHE A 140 -4.53 -2.71 18.83
C PHE A 140 -5.75 -1.78 18.82
N TYR A 141 -5.53 -0.48 18.63
CA TYR A 141 -6.62 0.50 18.57
C TYR A 141 -7.60 0.21 17.45
N THR A 142 -7.10 -0.01 16.23
CA THR A 142 -7.95 -0.34 15.08
C THR A 142 -8.73 -1.63 15.29
N THR A 143 -8.12 -2.64 15.92
CA THR A 143 -8.80 -3.90 16.27
C THR A 143 -9.97 -3.65 17.23
N ILE A 144 -9.76 -2.87 18.30
CA ILE A 144 -10.82 -2.54 19.25
C ILE A 144 -11.94 -1.76 18.58
N LEU A 145 -11.60 -0.69 17.87
CA LEU A 145 -12.60 0.16 17.22
C LEU A 145 -13.44 -0.64 16.22
N HIS A 146 -12.80 -1.51 15.43
CA HIS A 146 -13.50 -2.39 14.50
C HIS A 146 -14.50 -3.30 15.21
N HIS A 147 -14.07 -4.01 16.26
CA HIS A 147 -14.96 -4.95 16.95
C HIS A 147 -16.05 -4.25 17.78
N LEU A 148 -15.77 -3.10 18.39
CA LEU A 148 -16.82 -2.31 19.06
C LEU A 148 -17.89 -1.85 18.07
N GLY A 149 -17.49 -1.43 16.87
CA GLY A 149 -18.41 -1.08 15.79
C GLY A 149 -19.27 -2.27 15.35
N MET A 150 -18.66 -3.46 15.16
CA MET A 150 -19.40 -4.68 14.81
C MET A 150 -20.48 -5.06 15.85
N TRP A 151 -20.23 -4.75 17.13
CA TRP A 151 -21.15 -5.05 18.22
C TRP A 151 -22.09 -3.89 18.60
N ASN A 152 -22.21 -2.87 17.73
CA ASN A 152 -23.02 -1.67 17.97
C ASN A 152 -22.69 -0.93 19.28
N LYS A 153 -21.45 -1.03 19.76
CA LYS A 153 -20.94 -0.33 20.94
C LYS A 153 -20.39 1.05 20.56
N PHE A 154 -21.17 1.83 19.82
CA PHE A 154 -20.72 3.10 19.22
C PHE A 154 -20.32 4.15 20.27
N ASP A 155 -20.99 4.20 21.41
CA ASP A 155 -20.63 5.13 22.49
C ASP A 155 -19.22 4.84 23.03
N LEU A 156 -18.91 3.57 23.26
CA LEU A 156 -17.57 3.16 23.68
C LEU A 156 -16.54 3.34 22.57
N GLN A 157 -16.92 3.02 21.32
CA GLN A 157 -16.05 3.24 20.17
C GLN A 157 -15.67 4.72 20.06
N LYS A 158 -16.64 5.64 20.18
CA LYS A 158 -16.44 7.08 20.17
C LYS A 158 -15.56 7.52 21.34
N HIS A 159 -15.84 7.02 22.55
CA HIS A 159 -15.05 7.32 23.74
C HIS A 159 -13.57 6.97 23.54
N TYR A 160 -13.27 5.73 23.13
CA TYR A 160 -11.88 5.31 22.93
C TYR A 160 -11.22 5.99 21.73
N PHE A 161 -11.98 6.21 20.65
CA PHE A 161 -11.47 6.97 19.50
C PHE A 161 -11.00 8.36 19.96
N GLN A 162 -11.85 9.08 20.70
CA GLN A 162 -11.52 10.40 21.22
C GLN A 162 -10.29 10.35 22.14
N GLN A 163 -10.29 9.44 23.11
CA GLN A 163 -9.17 9.28 24.05
C GLN A 163 -7.83 8.99 23.38
N TRP A 164 -7.81 8.23 22.28
CA TRP A 164 -6.56 7.84 21.61
C TRP A 164 -6.16 8.79 20.51
N PHE A 165 -7.11 9.41 19.83
CA PHE A 165 -6.84 10.32 18.72
C PHE A 165 -6.37 11.69 19.24
N GLU A 166 -7.03 12.24 20.27
CA GLU A 166 -6.64 13.53 20.87
C GLU A 166 -5.26 13.44 21.54
N LYS A 167 -4.98 12.35 22.26
CA LYS A 167 -3.66 12.11 22.88
C LYS A 167 -2.50 12.02 21.88
N GLN A 168 -2.76 11.58 20.65
CA GLN A 168 -1.72 11.52 19.60
C GLN A 168 -1.43 12.93 19.04
N GLN A 169 -2.41 13.82 19.04
CA GLN A 169 -2.27 15.16 18.49
C GLN A 169 -1.36 16.03 19.38
N ASP A 170 -1.46 15.90 20.70
CA ASP A 170 -0.61 16.61 21.66
C ASP A 170 0.87 16.17 21.57
N GLN A 171 1.14 14.86 21.44
CA GLN A 171 2.51 14.35 21.29
C GLN A 171 3.23 14.84 20.03
N THR A 172 2.47 15.15 18.97
CA THR A 172 3.06 15.61 17.70
C THR A 172 3.43 17.10 17.75
N ASN A 173 2.70 17.88 18.56
CA ASN A 173 2.95 19.31 18.72
C ASN A 173 4.17 19.58 19.62
N ASP A 174 4.41 18.76 20.65
CA ASP A 174 5.57 18.90 21.55
C ASP A 174 6.90 18.53 20.88
N GLN A 175 6.89 17.75 19.78
CA GLN A 175 8.11 17.42 19.01
C GLN A 175 8.46 18.46 17.94
N LEU A 176 7.63 19.48 17.75
CA LEU A 176 7.81 20.54 16.75
C LEU A 176 8.15 21.91 17.36
N LEU A 177 8.35 21.98 18.68
CA LEU A 177 8.86 23.13 19.45
C LEU A 177 10.31 22.90 19.87
#